data_AF-A0A0F9HMK6-F1
#
_entry.id   AF-A0A0F9HMK6-F1
#
_cell.length_a   1.000
_cell.length_b   1.000
_cell.length_c   1.000
_cell.angle_alpha   90.00
_cell.angle_beta   90.00
_cell.angle_gamma   90.00
#
_symmetry.space_group_name_H-M   'P 1'
#
loop_
_entity.id
_entity.type
_entity.pdbx_description
1 polymer ?
#
loop_
_entity_poly.entity_id
_entity_poly.type
_entity_poly.pdbx_seq_one_letter_code
_entity_poly.pdbx_strand_id
1 'polypeptide(L)' 'MYRVPIKEILADPVRRRKLMVGAILAIQHREGIDTTVEQAERAYDQLQSEKS' A
#
# COMPACT_ATOMS: atom_id res chain seq x y z
N MET A 1 15.11 -13.11 12.58
CA MET A 1 14.22 -12.14 11.90
C MET A 1 15.11 -11.19 11.11
N TYR A 2 15.10 -11.27 9.77
CA TYR A 2 15.91 -10.38 8.94
C TYR A 2 15.25 -9.00 8.88
N ARG A 3 16.00 -7.95 9.20
CA ARG A 3 15.55 -6.57 8.95
C ARG A 3 15.73 -6.29 7.47
N VAL A 4 14.62 -6.08 6.76
CA VAL A 4 14.67 -5.60 5.38
C VAL A 4 14.70 -4.08 5.42
N PRO A 5 15.67 -3.41 4.78
CA PRO A 5 15.73 -1.96 4.74
C PRO A 5 14.50 -1.37 4.04
N ILE A 6 13.77 -0.49 4.72
CA ILE A 6 12.55 0.13 4.16
C ILE A 6 12.84 0.87 2.84
N LYS A 7 14.02 1.46 2.71
CA LYS A 7 14.45 2.13 1.47
C LYS A 7 14.48 1.19 0.27
N GLU A 8 14.92 -0.05 0.46
CA GLU A 8 14.96 -1.06 -0.61
C GLU A 8 13.55 -1.52 -0.99
N ILE A 9 12.66 -1.65 -0.01
CA ILE A 9 11.25 -1.98 -0.26
C ILE A 9 10.57 -0.86 -1.06
N LEU A 10 10.84 0.40 -0.70
CA LEU A 10 10.23 1.56 -1.35
C LEU A 10 10.83 1.84 -2.74
N ALA A 11 12.05 1.42 -3.02
CA ALA A 11 12.68 1.56 -4.33
C ALA A 11 12.05 0.64 -5.40
N ASP A 12 11.68 -0.58 -5.02
CA ASP A 12 11.01 -1.53 -5.90
C ASP A 12 9.50 -1.20 -6.02
N PRO A 13 8.96 -0.96 -7.23
CA PRO A 13 7.58 -0.53 -7.40
C PRO A 13 6.55 -1.59 -6.96
N VAL A 14 6.87 -2.88 -7.11
CA VAL A 14 5.98 -3.99 -6.74
C VAL A 14 5.94 -4.13 -5.21
N ARG A 15 7.12 -4.10 -4.57
CA ARG A 15 7.25 -4.17 -3.11
C ARG A 15 6.64 -2.94 -2.45
N ARG A 16 6.86 -1.75 -3.01
CA ARG A 16 6.22 -0.50 -2.58
C ARG A 16 4.70 -0.59 -2.66
N ARG A 17 4.14 -1.04 -3.79
CA ARG A 17 2.69 -1.23 -3.95
C ARG A 17 2.14 -2.17 -2.89
N LYS A 18 2.75 -3.34 -2.70
CA LYS A 18 2.32 -4.33 -1.71
C LYS A 18 2.31 -3.76 -0.28
N LEU A 19 3.35 -3.01 0.09
CA LEU A 19 3.43 -2.35 1.39
C LEU A 19 2.31 -1.32 1.57
N MET A 20 2.11 -0.44 0.59
CA MET A 20 1.15 0.66 0.69
C MET A 20 -0.30 0.17 0.68
N VAL A 21 -0.63 -0.82 -0.15
CA VAL A 21 -1.96 -1.46 -0.14
C VAL A 21 -2.24 -2.10 1.22
N GLY A 22 -1.26 -2.80 1.80
CA GLY A 22 -1.40 -3.36 3.15
C GLY A 22 -1.58 -2.28 4.23
N ALA A 23 -0.90 -1.15 4.10
CA ALA A 23 -1.06 -0.01 5.01
C ALA A 23 -2.46 0.60 4.91
N ILE A 24 -3.00 0.77 3.69
CA ILE A 24 -4.37 1.26 3.46
C ILE A 24 -5.37 0.36 4.17
N LEU A 25 -5.31 -0.96 3.93
CA LEU A 25 -6.21 -1.93 4.57
C LEU A 25 -6.13 -1.86 6.10
N ALA A 26 -4.91 -1.81 6.66
CA ALA A 26 -4.71 -1.75 8.11
C ALA A 26 -5.26 -0.45 8.72
N ILE A 27 -5.12 0.69 8.04
CA ILE A 27 -5.68 1.97 8.49
C ILE A 27 -7.21 1.94 8.43
N GLN A 28 -7.78 1.54 7.30
CA GLN A 28 -9.23 1.48 7.11
C GLN A 28 -9.89 0.54 8.14
N HIS A 29 -9.29 -0.62 8.39
CA HIS A 29 -9.78 -1.55 9.40
C HIS A 29 -9.75 -0.95 10.82
N ARG A 30 -8.72 -0.16 11.17
CA ARG A 30 -8.65 0.55 12.46
C ARG A 30 -9.73 1.61 12.60
N GLU A 31 -10.16 2.19 11.48
CA GLU A 31 -11.24 3.17 11.41
C GLU A 31 -12.64 2.51 11.35
N GLY A 32 -12.71 1.18 11.37
CA GLY A 32 -13.97 0.44 11.27
C GLY A 32 -14.55 0.40 9.85
N ILE A 33 -13.73 0.66 8.84
CA ILE A 33 -14.12 0.66 7.44
C ILE A 33 -13.68 -0.66 6.80
N ASP A 34 -14.65 -1.46 6.35
CA ASP A 34 -14.39 -2.69 5.60
C ASP A 34 -13.99 -2.36 4.17
N THR A 35 -12.67 -2.34 3.94
CA THR A 35 -12.06 -2.12 2.62
C THR A 35 -11.56 -3.44 2.06
N THR A 36 -11.94 -3.77 0.82
CA THR A 36 -11.40 -4.94 0.11
C THR A 36 -10.01 -4.67 -0.44
N VAL A 37 -9.27 -5.74 -0.75
CA VAL A 37 -7.95 -5.63 -1.37
C VAL A 37 -8.05 -4.84 -2.68
N GLU A 38 -9.03 -5.13 -3.53
CA GLU A 38 -9.23 -4.45 -4.82
C GLU A 38 -9.54 -2.95 -4.63
N GLN A 39 -10.28 -2.57 -3.58
CA GLN A 39 -10.53 -1.15 -3.27
C GLN A 39 -9.23 -0.44 -2.87
N ALA A 40 -8.43 -1.05 -1.99
CA ALA A 40 -7.15 -0.50 -1.58
C ALA A 40 -6.14 -0.41 -2.74
N GLU A 41 -6.13 -1.42 -3.62
CA GLU A 41 -5.33 -1.43 -4.84
C GLU A 41 -5.71 -0.30 -5.79
N ARG A 42 -7.00 -0.14 -6.09
CA ARG A 42 -7.49 0.95 -6.95
C ARG A 42 -7.17 2.32 -6.37
N ALA A 43 -7.33 2.51 -5.06
CA ALA A 43 -7.00 3.77 -4.40
C ALA A 43 -5.50 4.10 -4.54
N TYR A 44 -4.62 3.11 -4.38
CA TYR A 44 -3.19 3.29 -4.60
C TYR A 44 -2.86 3.63 -6.06
N ASP A 45 -3.40 2.84 -7.00
CA ASP A 45 -3.10 2.98 -8.43
C ASP A 45 -3.61 4.35 -8.96
N GLN A 46 -4.80 4.80 -8.53
CA GLN A 46 -5.35 6.13 -8.86
C GLN A 46 -4.41 7.25 -8.38
N LEU A 47 -3.98 7.24 -7.12
CA LEU A 47 -3.08 8.26 -6.57
C LEU A 47 -1.71 8.29 -7.24
N GLN A 48 -1.21 7.17 -7.76
CA GLN A 48 0.04 7.15 -8.53
C GLN A 48 -0.15 7.77 -9.92
N SER A 49 -1.30 7.53 -10.56
CA SER A 49 -1.61 8.09 -11.87
C SER A 49 -1.76 9.62 -11.86
N GLU A 50 -2.32 10.19 -10.78
CA GLU A 50 -2.47 11.64 -10.61
C GLU A 50 -1.13 12.38 -10.39
N LYS A 51 -0.06 11.64 -10.03
CA LYS A 51 1.28 12.19 -9.78
C LYS A 51 2.20 12.15 -10.99
N SER A 52 1.79 11.46 -12.06
CA SER A 52 2.57 11.27 -13.29
C SER A 52 2.16 12.28 -14.35
#